data_AF-A0A1H9CIM9-F1
#
_entry.id   AF-A0A1H9CIM9-F1
#
_cell.length_a   1.000
_cell.length_b   1.000
_cell.length_c   1.000
_cell.angle_alpha   90.00
_cell.angle_beta   90.00
_cell.angle_gamma   90.00
#
_symmetry.space_group_name_H-M   'P 1'
#
loop_
_entity.id
_entity.type
_entity.pdbx_description
1 polymer ?
#
loop_
_entity_poly.entity_id
_entity_poly.type
_entity_poly.pdbx_seq_one_letter_code
_entity_poly.pdbx_strand_id
1 'polypeptide(L)'
;METFLDVVGALALILLALIGVVSGLIAAVITGGSKAKYVIAGVLGAVAFPFILAALGVTALAGAGLLLILFTGVVGAVILVVLVKALFGRKS
;
A
#
# COMPACT_ATOMS: atom_id res chain seq x y z
N MET A 1 -9.03 -27.43 6.06
CA MET A 1 -8.46 -26.14 6.52
C MET A 1 -7.64 -25.49 5.42
N GLU A 2 -6.85 -26.26 4.67
CA GLU A 2 -6.09 -25.79 3.49
C GLU A 2 -6.93 -25.02 2.47
N THR A 3 -8.01 -25.62 1.94
CA THR A 3 -8.88 -24.96 0.95
C THR A 3 -9.51 -23.65 1.44
N PHE A 4 -9.81 -23.55 2.75
CA PHE A 4 -10.35 -22.32 3.32
C PHE A 4 -9.30 -21.19 3.32
N LEU A 5 -8.07 -21.49 3.73
CA LEU A 5 -6.98 -20.53 3.73
C LEU A 5 -6.58 -20.12 2.30
N ASP A 6 -6.63 -21.04 1.34
CA ASP A 6 -6.37 -20.73 -0.06
C ASP A 6 -7.39 -19.74 -0.63
N VAL A 7 -8.69 -19.98 -0.40
CA VAL A 7 -9.75 -19.09 -0.86
C VAL A 7 -9.66 -17.72 -0.20
N VAL A 8 -9.44 -17.67 1.12
CA VAL A 8 -9.28 -16.41 1.85
C VAL A 8 -8.03 -15.65 1.40
N GLY A 9 -6.91 -16.35 1.20
CA GLY A 9 -5.67 -15.76 0.71
C GLY A 9 -5.82 -15.18 -0.70
N ALA A 10 -6.44 -15.94 -1.61
CA ALA A 10 -6.72 -15.47 -2.96
C ALA A 10 -7.65 -14.24 -2.96
N LEU A 11 -8.72 -14.27 -2.17
CA LEU A 11 -9.63 -13.13 -2.01
C LEU A 11 -8.90 -11.90 -1.45
N ALA A 12 -8.05 -12.07 -0.43
CA ALA A 12 -7.28 -10.99 0.15
C ALA A 12 -6.35 -10.35 -0.90
N LEU A 13 -5.66 -11.15 -1.72
CA LEU A 13 -4.79 -10.63 -2.78
C LEU A 13 -5.57 -9.90 -3.88
N ILE A 14 -6.73 -10.43 -4.28
CA ILE A 14 -7.59 -9.78 -5.28
C ILE A 14 -8.08 -8.42 -4.75
N LEU A 15 -8.58 -8.37 -3.52
CA LEU A 15 -9.04 -7.13 -2.90
C LEU A 15 -7.89 -6.13 -2.73
N LEU A 16 -6.70 -6.59 -2.34
CA LEU A 16 -5.53 -5.74 -2.19
C LEU A 16 -5.09 -5.13 -3.53
N ALA A 17 -5.09 -5.93 -4.59
CA ALA A 17 -4.80 -5.46 -5.94
C ALA A 17 -5.84 -4.42 -6.40
N LEU A 18 -7.13 -4.67 -6.18
CA LEU A 18 -8.20 -3.73 -6.50
C LEU A 18 -8.06 -2.40 -5.74
N ILE A 19 -7.77 -2.46 -4.44
CA ILE A 19 -7.52 -1.26 -3.63
C ILE A 19 -6.33 -0.47 -4.20
N GLY A 20 -5.24 -1.16 -4.57
CA GLY A 20 -4.08 -0.55 -5.20
C GLY A 20 -4.40 0.12 -6.53
N VAL A 21 -5.22 -0.52 -7.37
CA VAL A 21 -5.68 0.08 -8.64
C VAL A 21 -6.53 1.32 -8.38
N VAL A 22 -7.54 1.23 -7.49
CA VAL A 22 -8.45 2.34 -7.19
C VAL A 22 -7.69 3.53 -6.61
N SER A 23 -6.82 3.29 -5.63
CA SER A 23 -5.99 4.34 -5.02
C SER A 23 -5.03 4.98 -6.03
N GLY A 24 -4.43 4.19 -6.92
CA GLY A 24 -3.61 4.70 -8.01
C GLY A 24 -4.40 5.53 -9.03
N LEU A 25 -5.64 5.15 -9.35
CA LEU A 25 -6.51 5.95 -10.22
C LEU A 25 -6.89 7.28 -9.57
N ILE A 26 -7.24 7.28 -8.29
CA ILE A 26 -7.52 8.50 -7.52
C ILE A 26 -6.29 9.41 -7.53
N ALA A 27 -5.10 8.87 -7.27
CA ALA A 27 -3.85 9.63 -7.31
C ALA A 27 -3.60 10.24 -8.70
N ALA A 28 -3.87 9.51 -9.78
CA ALA A 28 -3.74 10.02 -11.15
C ALA A 28 -4.70 11.19 -11.43
N VAL A 29 -5.93 11.13 -10.92
CA VAL A 29 -6.93 12.19 -11.08
C VAL A 29 -6.52 13.43 -10.30
N ILE A 30 -6.07 13.28 -9.05
CA ILE A 30 -5.66 14.40 -8.19
C ILE A 30 -4.42 15.11 -8.73
N THR A 31 -3.43 14.35 -9.21
CA THR A 31 -2.15 14.89 -9.68
C THR A 31 -2.14 15.28 -11.16
N GLY A 32 -3.18 14.90 -11.92
CA GLY A 32 -3.26 15.12 -13.36
C GLY A 32 -2.21 14.38 -14.20
N GLY A 33 -1.48 13.41 -13.62
CA GLY A 33 -0.40 12.71 -14.32
C GLY A 33 -0.82 11.38 -14.96
N SER A 34 0.17 10.61 -15.43
CA SER A 34 -0.08 9.36 -16.17
C SER A 34 -0.77 8.30 -15.32
N LYS A 35 -2.00 7.92 -15.71
CA LYS A 35 -2.82 6.90 -15.03
C LYS A 35 -2.07 5.59 -14.81
N ALA A 36 -1.33 5.12 -15.82
CA ALA A 36 -0.58 3.88 -15.75
C ALA A 36 0.49 3.89 -14.65
N LYS A 37 1.24 4.99 -14.52
CA LYS A 37 2.31 5.13 -13.51
C LYS A 37 1.72 5.10 -12.09
N TYR A 38 0.63 5.82 -11.87
CA TYR A 38 0.00 5.86 -10.54
C TYR A 38 -0.73 4.57 -10.17
N VAL A 39 -1.33 3.86 -11.13
CA VAL A 39 -1.90 2.53 -10.88
C VAL A 39 -0.81 1.54 -10.47
N ILE A 40 0.33 1.52 -11.17
CA ILE A 40 1.48 0.68 -10.80
C ILE A 40 1.99 1.05 -9.39
N ALA A 41 2.14 2.34 -9.10
CA ALA A 41 2.49 2.83 -7.77
C ALA A 41 1.49 2.39 -6.69
N GLY A 42 0.19 2.50 -6.97
CA GLY A 42 -0.88 2.17 -6.03
C GLY A 42 -0.91 0.67 -5.71
N VAL A 43 -0.76 -0.20 -6.72
CA VAL A 43 -0.67 -1.65 -6.52
C VAL A 43 0.58 -2.03 -5.73
N LEU A 44 1.75 -1.53 -6.13
CA LEU A 44 3.00 -1.80 -5.40
C LEU A 44 2.93 -1.29 -3.96
N GLY A 45 2.34 -0.12 -3.77
CA GLY A 45 2.13 0.47 -2.46
C GLY A 45 1.21 -0.36 -1.59
N ALA A 46 0.04 -0.75 -2.10
CA ALA A 46 -0.92 -1.59 -1.40
C ALA A 46 -0.32 -2.95 -1.01
N VAL A 47 0.45 -3.57 -1.90
CA VAL A 47 1.12 -4.85 -1.63
C VAL A 47 2.25 -4.68 -0.62
N ALA A 48 3.09 -3.66 -0.75
CA ALA A 48 4.24 -3.46 0.15
C ALA A 48 3.81 -3.02 1.56
N PHE A 49 2.73 -2.25 1.69
CA PHE A 49 2.27 -1.67 2.94
C PHE A 49 2.10 -2.66 4.10
N PRO A 50 1.40 -3.81 3.96
CA PRO A 50 1.28 -4.79 5.05
C PRO A 50 2.63 -5.36 5.49
N PHE A 51 3.57 -5.60 4.56
CA PHE A 51 4.92 -6.08 4.91
C PHE A 51 5.75 -5.00 5.61
N ILE A 52 5.60 -3.75 5.19
CA ILE A 52 6.22 -2.60 5.86
C ILE A 52 5.70 -2.49 7.30
N LEU A 53 4.39 -2.55 7.49
CA LEU A 53 3.79 -2.52 8.83
C LEU A 53 4.25 -3.70 9.70
N ALA A 54 4.36 -4.89 9.11
CA ALA A 54 4.88 -6.07 9.80
C ALA A 54 6.35 -5.90 10.18
N ALA A 55 7.20 -5.40 9.28
CA ALA A 55 8.62 -5.13 9.53
C ALA A 55 8.83 -4.06 10.62
N LEU A 56 7.92 -3.09 10.71
CA LEU A 56 7.89 -2.08 11.76
C LEU A 56 7.34 -2.60 13.09
N GLY A 57 6.91 -3.87 13.16
CA GLY A 57 6.34 -4.48 14.38
C GLY A 57 4.94 -3.97 14.74
N VAL A 58 4.27 -3.24 13.84
CA VAL A 58 2.97 -2.59 14.08
C VAL A 58 1.86 -3.62 14.26
N THR A 59 1.95 -4.75 13.55
CA THR A 59 0.96 -5.84 13.65
C THR A 59 0.93 -6.49 15.04
N ALA A 60 2.03 -6.42 15.81
CA ALA A 60 2.09 -6.88 17.20
C ALA A 60 1.50 -5.85 18.20
N LEU A 61 1.35 -4.59 17.79
CA LEU A 61 0.90 -3.46 18.61
C LEU A 61 -0.57 -3.10 18.38
N ALA A 62 -1.35 -3.94 17.69
CA ALA A 62 -2.72 -3.65 17.23
C ALA A 62 -3.78 -3.42 18.35
N GLY A 63 -3.36 -3.21 19.60
CA GLY A 63 -4.17 -2.65 20.70
C GLY A 63 -3.74 -1.26 21.16
N ALA A 64 -2.75 -0.62 20.53
CA ALA A 64 -2.14 0.61 21.02
C ALA A 64 -2.85 1.86 20.45
N GLY A 65 -3.19 2.80 21.33
CA GLY A 65 -4.11 3.92 21.09
C GLY A 65 -3.78 4.88 19.94
N LEU A 66 -4.69 5.84 19.73
CA LEU A 66 -4.80 6.74 18.56
C LEU A 66 -3.47 7.32 18.03
N LEU A 67 -2.52 7.65 18.92
CA LEU A 67 -1.21 8.20 18.56
C LEU A 67 -0.35 7.23 17.73
N LEU A 68 -0.41 5.93 18.00
CA LEU A 68 0.35 4.92 17.26
C LEU A 68 -0.23 4.69 15.85
N ILE A 69 -1.55 4.79 15.68
CA ILE A 69 -2.20 4.76 14.36
C ILE A 69 -1.73 5.95 13.52
N LEU A 70 -1.70 7.15 14.10
CA LEU A 70 -1.20 8.34 13.41
C LEU A 70 0.28 8.21 13.03
N PHE A 71 1.12 7.74 13.94
CA PHE A 71 2.55 7.54 13.68
C PHE A 71 2.79 6.54 12.54
N THR A 72 2.12 5.39 12.58
CA THR A 72 2.28 4.33 11.58
C THR A 72 1.72 4.73 10.22
N GLY A 73 0.62 5.49 10.20
CA GLY A 73 0.11 6.15 8.99
C GLY A 73 1.14 7.10 8.35
N VAL A 74 1.83 7.92 9.16
CA VAL A 74 2.90 8.81 8.67
C VAL A 74 4.07 8.01 8.10
N VAL A 75 4.56 6.99 8.81
CA VAL A 75 5.68 6.17 8.35
C VAL A 75 5.33 5.45 7.05
N GLY A 76 4.14 4.85 6.97
CA GLY A 76 3.67 4.19 5.76
C GLY A 76 3.51 5.14 4.57
N ALA A 77 3.02 6.36 4.80
CA ALA A 77 2.93 7.40 3.78
C ALA A 77 4.31 7.85 3.28
N VAL A 78 5.28 8.05 4.17
CA VAL A 78 6.67 8.38 3.79
C VAL A 78 7.27 7.30 2.91
N ILE A 79 7.11 6.02 3.30
CA ILE A 79 7.66 4.90 2.53
C ILE A 79 7.00 4.79 1.16
N LEU A 80 5.68 4.99 1.06
CA LEU A 80 5.00 5.05 -0.23
C LEU A 80 5.56 6.16 -1.13
N VAL A 81 5.76 7.37 -0.61
CA VAL A 81 6.35 8.48 -1.37
C VAL A 81 7.77 8.14 -1.84
N VAL A 82 8.58 7.51 -0.99
CA VAL A 82 9.93 7.07 -1.36
C VAL A 82 9.89 6.00 -2.45
N LEU A 83 9.00 5.02 -2.36
CA LEU A 83 8.82 3.98 -3.39
C LEU A 83 8.40 4.58 -4.74
N VAL A 84 7.42 5.49 -4.73
CA VAL A 84 6.98 6.20 -5.94
C VAL A 84 8.12 7.00 -6.55
N LYS A 85 8.90 7.71 -5.72
CA LYS A 85 10.06 8.47 -6.17
C LYS A 85 11.19 7.56 -6.69
N ALA A 86 11.40 6.38 -6.10
CA ALA A 86 12.39 5.42 -6.58
C ALA A 86 12.01 4.84 -7.95
N LEU A 87 10.72 4.55 -8.17
CA LEU A 87 10.23 4.02 -9.45
C LEU A 87 10.18 5.06 -10.57
N PHE A 88 9.73 6.28 -10.26
CA PHE A 88 9.41 7.28 -11.28
C PHE A 88 10.28 8.54 -11.23
N GLY A 89 11.12 8.70 -10.21
CA GLY A 89 11.95 9.87 -9.98
C GLY A 89 13.24 9.93 -10.81
N ARG A 90 13.48 8.96 -11.70
CA ARG A 90 14.57 9.08 -12.68
C ARG A 90 14.15 10.07 -13.75
N LYS A 91 14.44 11.34 -13.49
CA LYS A 91 14.48 12.37 -14.53
C LYS A 91 15.65 12.02 -15.47
N SER A 92 15.39 12.22 -16.76
CA SER A 92 16.32 12.12 -17.90
C SER A 92 17.72 12.65 -17.61
#